data_AF-A0A537HVZ5-F1
#
_entry.id   AF-A0A537HVZ5-F1
#
_cell.length_a   1.000
_cell.length_b   1.000
_cell.length_c   1.000
_cell.angle_alpha   90.00
_cell.angle_beta   90.00
_cell.angle_gamma   90.00
#
_symmetry.space_group_name_H-M   'P 1'
#
loop_
_entity.id
_entity.type
_entity.pdbx_description
1 polymer ?
#
loop_
_entity_poly.entity_id
_entity_poly.type
_entity_poly.pdbx_seq_one_letter_code
_entity_poly.pdbx_strand_id
1 'polypeptide(L)'
;MGHRSIIHFKQNYRRGPSKAIQHRSPLMQVQGADTHIVNINFITRDFYDRYEKIITALSRATNFRLDADFSRFIDLTAGDVRLVDVSFAYISEGKDTVYRIPCLWLFASNSSLEFTREKARALALQHYRSIMENAVQTAPIQMLSGTLEAYEKLLEAANLAEQHLQTFLDNNPILIEPSFKGKWTKGDLRRFRLPEADFLLKTSDNRFVVVELENPTDRLLNASTLGPSAELRMAETQITNYLSDIQNGILTYRNSFDRDLSVENVSGQVIIGRSSRLSADQKKAFDKHVSTLNYSVITYDELLQRNRAFLDNLGIRYGGFRAK
;
A
#
# COMPACT_ATOMS: atom_id res chain seq x y z
N MET A 1 7.21 -7.81 23.26
CA MET A 1 7.96 -6.72 23.94
C MET A 1 9.30 -6.55 23.24
N GLY A 2 9.42 -5.60 22.31
CA GLY A 2 10.65 -5.39 21.53
C GLY A 2 11.65 -4.52 22.29
N HIS A 3 12.91 -4.94 22.33
CA HIS A 3 14.01 -4.17 22.92
C HIS A 3 14.15 -2.82 22.21
N ARG A 4 13.93 -1.72 22.96
CA ARG A 4 14.19 -0.35 22.51
C ARG A 4 15.62 0.02 22.92
N SER A 5 16.55 -0.07 21.99
CA SER A 5 17.93 0.36 22.22
C SER A 5 18.07 1.85 21.91
N ILE A 6 18.29 2.66 22.95
CA ILE A 6 18.83 4.02 22.80
C ILE A 6 20.35 3.85 22.77
N ILE A 7 20.97 4.01 21.60
CA ILE A 7 22.43 3.98 21.47
C ILE A 7 22.96 5.32 21.98
N HIS A 8 23.44 5.33 23.22
CA HIS A 8 24.30 6.41 23.71
C HIS A 8 25.71 6.18 23.16
N PHE A 9 26.17 7.05 22.27
CA PHE A 9 27.61 7.23 22.09
C PHE A 9 28.15 7.94 23.33
N LYS A 10 28.50 7.16 24.37
CA LYS A 10 29.44 7.66 25.39
C LYS A 10 30.79 7.77 24.71
N GLN A 11 31.20 8.99 24.37
CA GLN A 11 32.62 9.28 24.15
C GLN A 11 33.35 9.09 25.49
N ASN A 12 33.74 7.86 25.79
CA ASN A 12 34.70 7.59 26.85
C ASN A 12 36.09 7.99 26.34
N TYR A 13 36.41 9.28 26.38
CA TYR A 13 37.79 9.74 26.27
C TYR A 13 38.54 9.32 27.54
N ARG A 14 39.09 8.09 27.53
CA ARG A 14 40.27 7.81 28.36
C ARG A 14 41.41 8.63 27.74
N ARG A 15 41.84 9.68 28.45
CA ARG A 15 43.02 10.49 28.09
C ARG A 15 44.27 9.60 28.16
N GLY A 16 44.56 8.90 27.07
CA GLY A 16 45.91 8.46 26.74
C GLY A 16 46.69 9.63 26.11
N PRO A 17 48.04 9.57 26.08
CA PRO A 17 48.86 10.66 25.58
C PRO A 17 48.50 11.01 24.13
N SER A 18 48.20 12.29 23.94
CA SER A 18 47.70 12.92 22.70
C SER A 18 48.65 12.69 21.52
N LYS A 19 48.25 11.84 20.57
CA LYS A 19 48.68 12.00 19.18
C LYS A 19 47.75 13.02 18.54
N ALA A 20 48.33 14.01 17.86
CA ALA A 20 47.58 15.04 17.16
C ALA A 20 46.57 14.40 16.19
N ILE A 21 45.28 14.47 16.52
CA ILE A 21 44.19 14.01 15.67
C ILE A 21 44.05 15.06 14.56
N GLN A 22 44.48 14.75 13.34
CA GLN A 22 44.12 15.54 12.17
C GLN A 22 42.59 15.57 12.07
N HIS A 23 41.99 16.73 12.32
CA HIS A 23 40.55 16.95 12.15
C HIS A 23 40.21 16.86 10.65
N ARG A 24 39.69 15.70 10.20
CA ARG A 24 39.11 15.58 8.86
C ARG A 24 37.72 16.22 8.83
N SER A 25 37.38 16.82 7.69
CA SER A 25 36.07 17.42 7.43
C SER A 25 34.94 16.39 7.52
N PRO A 26 33.76 16.77 8.02
CA PRO A 26 32.59 15.88 8.07
C PRO A 26 32.12 15.48 6.66
N LEU A 27 31.45 14.33 6.56
CA LEU A 27 30.82 13.87 5.32
C LEU A 27 29.63 14.76 4.91
N MET A 28 28.95 15.34 5.90
CA MET A 28 27.85 16.26 5.69
C MET A 28 27.83 17.35 6.77
N GLN A 29 27.71 18.61 6.35
CA GLN A 29 27.32 19.70 7.23
C GLN A 29 25.84 20.00 7.04
N VAL A 30 25.10 20.09 8.15
CA VAL A 30 23.67 20.41 8.11
C VAL A 30 23.42 21.66 8.95
N GLN A 31 22.71 22.62 8.34
CA GLN A 31 22.17 23.80 9.00
C GLN A 31 20.68 23.90 8.68
N GLY A 32 19.84 23.94 9.71
CA GLY A 32 18.41 24.17 9.55
C GLY A 32 17.63 23.70 10.76
N ALA A 33 16.62 24.48 11.15
CA ALA A 33 15.63 24.02 12.11
C ALA A 33 14.78 22.94 11.44
N ASP A 34 14.80 21.74 12.02
CA ASP A 34 13.96 20.61 11.61
C ASP A 34 14.25 20.01 10.23
N THR A 35 15.50 19.57 10.00
CA THR A 35 15.86 18.92 8.73
C THR A 35 15.54 17.43 8.76
N HIS A 36 14.88 16.93 7.71
CA HIS A 36 14.55 15.53 7.53
C HIS A 36 15.31 14.91 6.35
N ILE A 37 15.98 13.79 6.59
CA ILE A 37 16.66 13.01 5.55
C ILE A 37 16.16 11.58 5.63
N VAL A 38 15.67 11.04 4.52
CA VAL A 38 15.02 9.71 4.43
C VAL A 38 15.88 8.74 3.63
N ASN A 39 15.77 7.45 3.93
CA ASN A 39 16.39 6.34 3.20
C ASN A 39 17.91 6.51 3.07
N ILE A 40 18.62 6.34 4.18
CA ILE A 40 20.08 6.53 4.24
C ILE A 40 20.76 5.21 4.57
N ASN A 41 21.78 4.88 3.78
CA ASN A 41 22.64 3.74 4.06
C ASN A 41 24.05 4.20 4.40
N PHE A 42 24.57 3.67 5.50
CA PHE A 42 25.94 3.82 5.96
C PHE A 42 26.67 2.52 5.73
N ILE A 43 27.60 2.51 4.78
CA ILE A 43 28.18 1.26 4.29
C ILE A 43 29.69 1.34 4.47
N THR A 44 30.28 0.45 5.27
CA THR A 44 31.74 0.42 5.37
C THR A 44 32.35 0.02 4.02
N ARG A 45 33.55 0.53 3.76
CA ARG A 45 34.26 0.34 2.49
C ARG A 45 34.33 -1.12 2.06
N ASP A 46 34.72 -2.00 2.97
CA ASP A 46 34.84 -3.44 2.75
C ASP A 46 33.50 -4.11 2.41
N PHE A 47 32.41 -3.72 3.08
CA PHE A 47 31.06 -4.19 2.75
C PHE A 47 30.63 -3.69 1.37
N TYR A 48 30.87 -2.41 1.07
CA TYR A 48 30.53 -1.81 -0.22
C TYR A 48 31.27 -2.50 -1.36
N ASP A 49 32.59 -2.67 -1.25
CA ASP A 49 33.42 -3.29 -2.29
C ASP A 49 32.99 -4.74 -2.57
N ARG A 50 32.51 -5.46 -1.55
CA ARG A 50 31.98 -6.83 -1.70
C ARG A 50 30.63 -6.86 -2.43
N TYR A 51 29.76 -5.88 -2.19
CA TYR A 51 28.35 -5.88 -2.62
C TYR A 51 27.99 -4.77 -3.62
N GLU A 52 28.99 -4.10 -4.20
CA GLU A 52 28.83 -2.89 -5.02
C GLU A 52 27.77 -3.05 -6.11
N LYS A 53 27.82 -4.16 -6.85
CA LYS A 53 26.85 -4.43 -7.94
C LYS A 53 25.41 -4.47 -7.45
N ILE A 54 25.18 -5.10 -6.29
CA ILE A 54 23.83 -5.26 -5.71
C ILE A 54 23.37 -3.92 -5.12
N ILE A 55 24.23 -3.25 -4.37
CA ILE A 55 23.93 -1.95 -3.76
C ILE A 55 23.59 -0.91 -4.84
N THR A 56 24.39 -0.83 -5.89
CA THR A 56 24.18 0.13 -6.99
C THR A 56 22.96 -0.21 -7.84
N ALA A 57 22.62 -1.50 -8.02
CA ALA A 57 21.46 -1.90 -8.80
C ALA A 57 20.12 -1.76 -8.05
N LEU A 58 20.11 -1.96 -6.73
CA LEU A 58 18.87 -2.13 -5.96
C LEU A 58 18.60 -1.02 -4.94
N SER A 59 19.63 -0.28 -4.50
CA SER A 59 19.43 0.75 -3.48
C SER A 59 18.77 2.00 -4.07
N ARG A 60 17.55 2.29 -3.62
CA ARG A 60 16.89 3.60 -3.81
C ARG A 60 17.28 4.61 -2.72
N ALA A 61 18.16 4.21 -1.80
CA ALA A 61 18.61 5.00 -0.66
C ALA A 61 19.90 5.77 -0.99
N THR A 62 20.10 6.88 -0.29
CA THR A 62 21.36 7.64 -0.34
C THR A 62 22.44 6.84 0.37
N ASN A 63 23.42 6.32 -0.38
CA ASN A 63 24.49 5.49 0.18
C ASN A 63 25.71 6.34 0.52
N PHE A 64 26.10 6.35 1.80
CA PHE A 64 27.34 6.93 2.29
C PHE A 64 28.35 5.82 2.56
N ARG A 65 29.48 5.88 1.84
CA ARG A 65 30.60 4.97 2.05
C ARG A 65 31.45 5.46 3.21
N LEU A 66 31.65 4.61 4.21
CA LEU A 66 32.44 4.87 5.41
C LEU A 66 33.84 4.23 5.25
N ASP A 67 34.87 5.06 5.20
CA ASP A 67 36.25 4.59 5.24
C ASP A 67 36.69 4.21 6.67
N ALA A 68 37.76 3.42 6.79
CA ALA A 68 38.24 2.85 8.06
C ALA A 68 38.58 3.90 9.15
N ASP A 69 38.85 5.15 8.75
CA ASP A 69 39.25 6.25 9.63
C ASP A 69 38.12 7.24 9.96
N PHE A 70 36.86 6.91 9.67
CA PHE A 70 35.76 7.84 9.92
C PHE A 70 35.50 7.98 11.44
N SER A 71 35.59 9.20 11.95
CA SER A 71 35.27 9.54 13.36
C SER A 71 34.07 10.46 13.51
N ARG A 72 33.64 11.12 12.43
CA ARG A 72 32.50 12.04 12.39
C ARG A 72 31.78 11.93 11.05
N PHE A 73 30.46 11.80 11.11
CA PHE A 73 29.64 11.62 9.92
C PHE A 73 28.89 12.91 9.56
N ILE A 74 28.02 13.33 10.47
CA ILE A 74 27.30 14.60 10.37
C ILE A 74 27.91 15.57 11.36
N ASP A 75 28.18 16.77 10.89
CA ASP A 75 28.47 17.92 11.74
C ASP A 75 27.22 18.81 11.80
N LEU A 76 26.59 18.82 12.97
CA LEU A 76 25.42 19.65 13.24
C LEU A 76 25.89 20.97 13.83
N THR A 77 25.79 22.03 13.03
CA THR A 77 26.21 23.37 13.47
C THR A 77 25.05 24.18 14.05
N ALA A 78 23.80 23.89 13.66
CA ALA A 78 22.59 24.44 14.25
C ALA A 78 21.35 23.59 13.90
N GLY A 79 20.39 23.52 14.83
CA GLY A 79 19.11 22.83 14.64
C GLY A 79 19.18 21.30 14.82
N ASP A 80 18.02 20.66 14.78
CA ASP A 80 17.92 19.20 14.91
C ASP A 80 17.82 18.54 13.54
N VAL A 81 18.47 17.38 13.39
CA VAL A 81 18.42 16.56 12.19
C VAL A 81 17.77 15.21 12.50
N ARG A 82 16.87 14.81 11.60
CA ARG A 82 16.12 13.57 11.68
C ARG A 82 16.50 12.72 10.50
N LEU A 83 17.12 11.57 10.77
CA LEU A 83 17.36 10.56 9.75
C LEU A 83 16.28 9.49 9.90
N VAL A 84 15.54 9.23 8.84
CA VAL A 84 14.46 8.24 8.81
C VAL A 84 14.89 7.10 7.90
N ASP A 85 14.64 5.88 8.34
CA ASP A 85 15.06 4.66 7.65
C ASP A 85 16.57 4.60 7.39
N VAL A 86 17.32 4.50 8.48
CA VAL A 86 18.77 4.45 8.46
C VAL A 86 19.24 3.00 8.51
N SER A 87 20.08 2.59 7.58
CA SER A 87 20.74 1.29 7.63
C SER A 87 22.25 1.44 7.78
N PHE A 88 22.85 0.60 8.61
CA PHE A 88 24.29 0.44 8.72
C PHE A 88 24.66 -0.94 8.20
N ALA A 89 25.54 -1.00 7.20
CA ALA A 89 26.03 -2.23 6.61
C ALA A 89 27.54 -2.29 6.78
N TYR A 90 28.02 -3.32 7.49
CA TYR A 90 29.43 -3.47 7.84
C TYR A 90 29.82 -4.92 8.04
N ILE A 91 31.12 -5.21 7.98
CA ILE A 91 31.67 -6.53 8.27
C ILE A 91 32.29 -6.50 9.67
N SER A 92 31.84 -7.38 10.56
CA SER A 92 32.38 -7.52 11.92
C SER A 92 32.75 -8.96 12.17
N GLU A 93 34.01 -9.21 12.55
CA GLU A 93 34.53 -10.57 12.80
C GLU A 93 34.30 -11.52 11.60
N GLY A 94 34.45 -10.99 10.39
CA GLY A 94 34.23 -11.72 9.14
C GLY A 94 32.76 -11.97 8.77
N LYS A 95 31.80 -11.50 9.58
CA LYS A 95 30.37 -11.63 9.31
C LYS A 95 29.77 -10.33 8.79
N ASP A 96 28.97 -10.48 7.74
CA ASP A 96 28.22 -9.38 7.15
C ASP A 96 27.04 -9.02 8.06
N THR A 97 26.99 -7.76 8.50
CA THR A 97 25.98 -7.26 9.42
C THR A 97 25.26 -6.08 8.79
N VAL A 98 23.92 -6.14 8.79
CA VAL A 98 23.06 -5.03 8.42
C VAL A 98 22.17 -4.70 9.62
N TYR A 99 22.30 -3.48 10.12
CA TYR A 99 21.53 -2.98 11.23
C TYR A 99 20.63 -1.83 10.78
N ARG A 100 19.34 -1.91 11.08
CA ARG A 100 18.36 -0.90 10.68
C ARG A 100 17.86 -0.11 11.88
N ILE A 101 17.93 1.20 11.78
CA ILE A 101 17.39 2.16 12.72
C ILE A 101 16.22 2.88 12.04
N PRO A 102 14.96 2.62 12.45
CA PRO A 102 13.80 3.25 11.84
C PRO A 102 13.85 4.78 11.86
N CYS A 103 14.38 5.36 12.95
CA CYS A 103 14.65 6.78 13.01
C CYS A 103 15.81 7.08 13.97
N LEU A 104 16.75 7.89 13.51
CA LEU A 104 17.88 8.41 14.27
C LEU A 104 17.75 9.93 14.38
N TRP A 105 17.58 10.42 15.61
CA TRP A 105 17.60 11.84 15.92
C TRP A 105 18.99 12.29 16.33
N LEU A 106 19.44 13.36 15.69
CA LEU A 106 20.69 14.05 16.00
C LEU A 106 20.33 15.47 16.42
N PHE A 107 20.65 15.81 17.67
CA PHE A 107 20.32 17.11 18.26
C PHE A 107 21.59 17.96 18.33
N ALA A 108 21.54 19.21 17.88
CA ALA A 108 22.71 20.10 17.91
C ALA A 108 23.02 20.66 19.31
N SER A 109 22.03 20.71 20.21
CA SER A 109 22.25 21.26 21.56
C SER A 109 23.01 20.26 22.44
N ASN A 110 24.14 20.72 22.95
CA ASN A 110 25.00 20.05 23.92
C ASN A 110 24.83 20.60 25.35
N SER A 111 23.83 21.47 25.58
CA SER A 111 23.50 21.99 26.91
C SER A 111 22.82 20.92 27.76
N SER A 112 23.51 20.47 28.82
CA SER A 112 22.96 19.49 29.77
C SER A 112 21.74 20.00 30.55
N LEU A 113 21.53 21.32 30.59
CA LEU A 113 20.37 21.95 31.25
C LEU A 113 19.12 21.91 30.36
N GLU A 114 19.30 21.99 29.04
CA GLU A 114 18.21 22.01 28.07
C GLU A 114 17.89 20.61 27.53
N PHE A 115 18.86 19.70 27.56
CA PHE A 115 18.79 18.40 26.92
C PHE A 115 19.08 17.23 27.89
N THR A 116 18.08 16.88 28.70
CA THR A 116 18.13 15.66 29.54
C THR A 116 17.74 14.42 28.72
N ARG A 117 18.16 13.23 29.18
CA ARG A 117 17.78 11.96 28.53
C ARG A 117 16.26 11.79 28.47
N GLU A 118 15.55 12.21 29.51
CA GLU A 118 14.09 12.19 29.58
C GLU A 118 13.45 13.11 28.55
N LYS A 119 13.95 14.35 28.41
CA LYS A 119 13.45 15.32 27.40
C LYS A 119 13.70 14.83 25.97
N ALA A 120 14.92 14.34 25.70
CA ALA A 120 15.28 13.77 24.40
C ALA A 120 14.35 12.60 24.03
N ARG A 121 14.07 11.73 25.01
CA ARG A 121 13.17 10.58 24.84
C ARG A 121 11.72 11.02 24.61
N ALA A 122 11.24 12.04 25.31
CA ALA A 122 9.89 12.58 25.14
C ALA A 122 9.70 13.21 23.75
N LEU A 123 10.66 14.04 23.30
CA LEU A 123 10.66 14.64 21.96
C LEU A 123 10.74 13.59 20.86
N ALA A 124 11.64 12.60 21.00
CA ALA A 124 11.73 11.50 20.05
C ALA A 124 10.43 10.68 19.98
N LEU A 125 9.75 10.45 21.10
CA LEU A 125 8.45 9.76 21.14
C LEU A 125 7.35 10.55 20.43
N GLN A 126 7.27 11.85 20.67
CA GLN A 126 6.29 12.72 20.03
C GLN A 126 6.51 12.79 18.52
N HIS A 127 7.76 12.96 18.08
CA HIS A 127 8.09 13.00 16.66
C HIS A 127 7.94 11.64 15.99
N TYR A 128 8.32 10.54 16.65
CA TYR A 128 8.09 9.19 16.13
C TYR A 128 6.60 8.93 15.90
N ARG A 129 5.73 9.37 16.82
CA ARG A 129 4.28 9.27 16.61
C ARG A 129 3.83 10.04 15.38
N SER A 130 4.27 11.29 15.22
CA SER A 130 3.93 12.10 14.03
C SER A 130 4.46 11.48 12.73
N ILE A 131 5.69 10.97 12.71
CA ILE A 131 6.27 10.29 11.54
C ILE A 131 5.50 9.00 11.24
N MET A 132 5.17 8.20 12.26
CA MET A 132 4.38 6.99 12.08
C MET A 132 2.97 7.29 11.61
N GLU A 133 2.31 8.33 12.14
CA GLU A 133 0.99 8.77 11.69
C GLU A 133 1.02 9.17 10.20
N ASN A 134 2.06 9.89 9.76
CA ASN A 134 2.23 10.27 8.35
C ASN A 134 2.68 9.10 7.45
N ALA A 135 3.57 8.23 7.93
CA ALA A 135 4.08 7.08 7.18
C ALA A 135 3.01 5.98 7.02
N VAL A 136 2.20 5.76 8.06
CA VAL A 136 1.06 4.83 8.03
C VAL A 136 -0.06 5.36 7.15
N GLN A 137 -0.19 6.69 6.96
CA GLN A 137 -1.14 7.26 6.00
C GLN A 137 -0.61 7.23 4.55
N THR A 138 0.70 7.38 4.32
CA THR A 138 1.27 7.45 2.97
C THR A 138 1.59 6.08 2.34
N ALA A 139 1.98 5.07 3.14
CA ALA A 139 2.31 3.74 2.62
C ALA A 139 1.10 3.01 1.97
N PRO A 140 -0.12 3.03 2.55
CA PRO A 140 -1.30 2.42 1.91
C PRO A 140 -1.70 3.12 0.59
N ILE A 141 -1.50 4.43 0.51
CA ILE A 141 -1.82 5.23 -0.70
C ILE A 141 -0.84 4.90 -1.83
N GLN A 142 0.46 4.84 -1.54
CA GLN A 142 1.48 4.46 -2.54
C GLN A 142 1.28 3.01 -3.02
N MET A 143 0.92 2.10 -2.12
CA MET A 143 0.59 0.72 -2.49
C MET A 143 -0.64 0.66 -3.40
N LEU A 144 -1.72 1.39 -3.06
CA LEU A 144 -2.91 1.46 -3.90
C LEU A 144 -2.61 2.07 -5.28
N SER A 145 -1.78 3.12 -5.34
CA SER A 145 -1.32 3.71 -6.60
C SER A 145 -0.58 2.67 -7.46
N GLY A 146 0.39 1.95 -6.88
CA GLY A 146 1.11 0.89 -7.59
C GLY A 146 0.19 -0.25 -8.04
N THR A 147 -0.79 -0.63 -7.22
CA THR A 147 -1.82 -1.62 -7.58
C THR A 147 -2.67 -1.13 -8.76
N LEU A 148 -3.04 0.16 -8.80
CA LEU A 148 -3.81 0.72 -9.91
C LEU A 148 -3.01 0.78 -11.22
N GLU A 149 -1.73 1.13 -11.15
CA GLU A 149 -0.84 1.07 -12.32
C GLU A 149 -0.70 -0.37 -12.84
N ALA A 150 -0.58 -1.35 -11.95
CA ALA A 150 -0.52 -2.76 -12.34
C ALA A 150 -1.84 -3.23 -12.96
N TYR A 151 -2.97 -2.79 -12.41
CA TYR A 151 -4.30 -3.09 -12.94
C TYR A 151 -4.51 -2.51 -14.34
N GLU A 152 -4.13 -1.24 -14.56
CA GLU A 152 -4.20 -0.59 -15.86
C GLU A 152 -3.36 -1.33 -16.91
N LYS A 153 -2.10 -1.64 -16.59
CA LYS A 153 -1.21 -2.42 -17.48
C LYS A 153 -1.81 -3.78 -17.83
N LEU A 154 -2.50 -4.42 -16.88
CA LEU A 154 -3.17 -5.68 -17.12
C LEU A 154 -4.35 -5.52 -18.09
N LEU A 155 -5.15 -4.45 -17.96
CA LEU A 155 -6.25 -4.14 -18.89
C LEU A 155 -5.76 -3.80 -20.31
N GLU A 156 -4.55 -3.28 -20.46
CA GLU A 156 -3.94 -2.93 -21.74
C GLU A 156 -3.23 -4.11 -22.43
N ALA A 157 -3.04 -5.24 -21.74
CA ALA A 157 -2.38 -6.40 -22.30
C ALA A 157 -3.15 -6.98 -23.51
N ALA A 158 -2.44 -7.21 -24.62
CA ALA A 158 -3.03 -7.72 -25.86
C ALA A 158 -3.68 -9.11 -25.71
N ASN A 159 -3.13 -9.96 -24.84
CA ASN A 159 -3.60 -11.31 -24.56
C ASN A 159 -4.10 -11.43 -23.13
N LEU A 160 -5.12 -10.66 -22.79
CA LEU A 160 -5.70 -10.65 -21.46
C LEU A 160 -6.58 -11.88 -21.23
N ALA A 161 -6.03 -12.87 -20.52
CA ALA A 161 -6.80 -14.02 -20.06
C ALA A 161 -7.65 -13.64 -18.82
N GLU A 162 -8.90 -14.09 -18.78
CA GLU A 162 -9.84 -13.93 -17.66
C GLU A 162 -9.21 -14.24 -16.31
N GLN A 163 -8.53 -15.39 -16.25
CA GLN A 163 -7.90 -15.92 -15.05
C GLN A 163 -6.87 -14.97 -14.44
N HIS A 164 -6.18 -14.18 -15.26
CA HIS A 164 -5.21 -13.19 -14.76
C HIS A 164 -5.92 -12.06 -14.03
N LEU A 165 -7.05 -11.57 -14.55
CA LEU A 165 -7.84 -10.52 -13.88
C LEU A 165 -8.53 -11.03 -12.63
N GLN A 166 -9.13 -12.22 -12.68
CA GLN A 166 -9.72 -12.85 -11.50
C GLN A 166 -8.67 -13.03 -10.39
N THR A 167 -7.49 -13.57 -10.72
CA THR A 167 -6.38 -13.72 -9.77
C THR A 167 -5.91 -12.36 -9.24
N PHE A 168 -5.85 -11.34 -10.11
CA PHE A 168 -5.45 -10.01 -9.70
C PHE A 168 -6.44 -9.38 -8.73
N LEU A 169 -7.73 -9.46 -9.03
CA LEU A 169 -8.80 -8.92 -8.19
C LEU A 169 -8.98 -9.72 -6.89
N ASP A 170 -8.77 -11.03 -6.90
CA ASP A 170 -8.71 -11.87 -5.70
C ASP A 170 -7.63 -11.38 -4.73
N ASN A 171 -6.45 -11.03 -5.26
CA ASN A 171 -5.34 -10.51 -4.45
C ASN A 171 -5.50 -9.03 -4.08
N ASN A 172 -6.39 -8.30 -4.75
CA ASN A 172 -6.59 -6.86 -4.55
C ASN A 172 -8.08 -6.49 -4.40
N PRO A 173 -8.81 -7.07 -3.42
CA PRO A 173 -10.26 -6.86 -3.26
C PRO A 173 -10.64 -5.41 -2.93
N ILE A 174 -9.68 -4.60 -2.46
CA ILE A 174 -9.84 -3.16 -2.27
C ILE A 174 -10.27 -2.45 -3.56
N LEU A 175 -9.89 -3.00 -4.73
CA LEU A 175 -10.31 -2.46 -6.02
C LEU A 175 -11.78 -2.69 -6.31
N ILE A 176 -12.35 -3.77 -5.78
CA ILE A 176 -13.77 -4.11 -5.95
C ILE A 176 -14.62 -3.26 -4.98
N GLU A 177 -14.27 -3.32 -3.69
CA GLU A 177 -15.00 -2.65 -2.62
C GLU A 177 -13.99 -2.07 -1.62
N PRO A 178 -13.67 -0.77 -1.69
CA PRO A 178 -12.66 -0.15 -0.83
C PRO A 178 -12.95 -0.27 0.68
N SER A 179 -14.23 -0.44 1.05
CA SER A 179 -14.65 -0.60 2.45
C SER A 179 -14.70 -2.05 2.92
N PHE A 180 -14.21 -3.02 2.14
CA PHE A 180 -14.24 -4.42 2.53
C PHE A 180 -13.45 -4.66 3.84
N LYS A 181 -13.98 -5.53 4.69
CA LYS A 181 -13.33 -6.05 5.91
C LYS A 181 -13.24 -7.58 5.94
N GLY A 182 -13.96 -8.26 5.05
CA GLY A 182 -13.93 -9.71 4.87
C GLY A 182 -14.14 -10.07 3.40
N LYS A 183 -13.49 -11.16 2.96
CA LYS A 183 -13.61 -11.72 1.62
C LYS A 183 -13.71 -13.24 1.74
N TRP A 184 -14.61 -13.84 0.98
CA TRP A 184 -14.71 -15.28 0.77
C TRP A 184 -14.65 -15.57 -0.72
N THR A 185 -13.81 -16.53 -1.10
CA THR A 185 -13.67 -16.99 -2.48
C THR A 185 -14.74 -18.02 -2.80
N LYS A 186 -14.94 -18.32 -4.09
CA LYS A 186 -15.78 -19.44 -4.56
C LYS A 186 -15.58 -20.75 -3.79
N GLY A 187 -14.33 -21.10 -3.50
CA GLY A 187 -13.98 -22.30 -2.72
C GLY A 187 -14.45 -22.22 -1.26
N ASP A 188 -14.40 -21.04 -0.66
CA ASP A 188 -14.93 -20.81 0.69
C ASP A 188 -16.45 -20.88 0.70
N LEU A 189 -17.12 -20.25 -0.28
CA LEU A 189 -18.58 -20.25 -0.40
C LEU A 189 -19.14 -21.66 -0.53
N ARG A 190 -18.51 -22.51 -1.35
CA ARG A 190 -18.85 -23.94 -1.46
C ARG A 190 -18.80 -24.66 -0.11
N ARG A 191 -17.82 -24.36 0.75
CA ARG A 191 -17.71 -24.98 2.10
C ARG A 191 -18.88 -24.62 3.00
N PHE A 192 -19.39 -23.40 2.87
CA PHE A 192 -20.57 -22.92 3.60
C PHE A 192 -21.89 -23.20 2.90
N ARG A 193 -21.87 -23.90 1.75
CA ARG A 193 -23.03 -24.19 0.90
C ARG A 193 -23.76 -22.93 0.44
N LEU A 194 -23.03 -21.81 0.33
CA LEU A 194 -23.51 -20.58 -0.29
C LEU A 194 -23.42 -20.70 -1.83
N PRO A 195 -24.14 -19.86 -2.58
CA PRO A 195 -23.98 -19.81 -4.03
C PRO A 195 -22.52 -19.54 -4.43
N GLU A 196 -22.05 -20.24 -5.46
CA GLU A 196 -20.65 -20.25 -5.87
C GLU A 196 -20.27 -19.08 -6.79
N ALA A 197 -20.61 -17.86 -6.36
CA ALA A 197 -20.09 -16.64 -6.95
C ALA A 197 -18.56 -16.58 -6.83
N ASP A 198 -17.90 -15.73 -7.62
CA ASP A 198 -16.45 -15.57 -7.54
C ASP A 198 -16.00 -15.06 -6.17
N PHE A 199 -16.68 -14.02 -5.66
CA PHE A 199 -16.46 -13.50 -4.32
C PHE A 199 -17.75 -13.19 -3.56
N LEU A 200 -17.64 -13.26 -2.24
CA LEU A 200 -18.51 -12.55 -1.31
C LEU A 200 -17.64 -11.60 -0.48
N LEU A 201 -18.00 -10.33 -0.43
CA LEU A 201 -17.30 -9.31 0.35
C LEU A 201 -18.18 -8.82 1.49
N LYS A 202 -17.65 -8.73 2.72
CA LYS A 202 -18.32 -8.04 3.84
C LYS A 202 -17.66 -6.69 4.02
N THR A 203 -18.44 -5.62 4.08
CA THR A 203 -17.96 -4.24 4.21
C THR A 203 -17.90 -3.78 5.66
N SER A 204 -17.22 -2.66 5.91
CA SER A 204 -17.10 -2.06 7.25
C SER A 204 -18.46 -1.72 7.86
N ASP A 205 -19.44 -1.33 7.03
CA ASP A 205 -20.83 -1.03 7.38
C ASP A 205 -21.75 -2.28 7.39
N ASN A 206 -21.18 -3.49 7.42
CA ASN A 206 -21.90 -4.77 7.51
C ASN A 206 -22.79 -5.10 6.29
N ARG A 207 -22.53 -4.52 5.12
CA ARG A 207 -23.12 -5.00 3.87
C ARG A 207 -22.35 -6.21 3.36
N PHE A 208 -23.04 -7.07 2.63
CA PHE A 208 -22.50 -8.20 1.90
C PHE A 208 -22.67 -7.93 0.40
N VAL A 209 -21.58 -8.02 -0.35
CA VAL A 209 -21.55 -7.82 -1.79
C VAL A 209 -21.19 -9.15 -2.44
N VAL A 210 -22.15 -9.75 -3.13
CA VAL A 210 -21.93 -10.92 -3.99
C VAL A 210 -21.34 -10.40 -5.29
N VAL A 211 -20.18 -10.91 -5.70
CA VAL A 211 -19.45 -10.43 -6.87
C VAL A 211 -19.32 -11.56 -7.88
N GLU A 212 -19.74 -11.30 -9.11
CA GLU A 212 -19.49 -12.15 -10.28
C GLU A 212 -18.57 -11.43 -11.26
N LEU A 213 -17.52 -12.12 -11.70
CA LEU A 213 -16.55 -11.62 -12.68
C LEU A 213 -16.73 -12.33 -14.02
N GLU A 214 -16.87 -11.54 -15.07
CA GLU A 214 -16.93 -12.01 -16.45
C GLU A 214 -15.74 -11.50 -17.24
N ASN A 215 -15.65 -11.85 -18.53
CA ASN A 215 -14.49 -11.46 -19.31
C ASN A 215 -14.46 -9.95 -19.57
N PRO A 216 -13.28 -9.30 -19.52
CA PRO A 216 -13.12 -7.91 -19.93
C PRO A 216 -13.40 -7.71 -21.44
N THR A 217 -13.39 -8.81 -22.21
CA THR A 217 -13.66 -8.81 -23.64
C THR A 217 -15.12 -9.02 -23.99
N ASP A 218 -15.97 -9.39 -23.02
CA ASP A 218 -17.37 -9.66 -23.28
C ASP A 218 -18.09 -8.43 -23.78
N ARG A 219 -19.04 -8.68 -24.68
CA ARG A 219 -19.91 -7.65 -25.21
C ARG A 219 -20.92 -7.28 -24.14
N LEU A 220 -21.17 -5.99 -23.97
CA LEU A 220 -22.18 -5.50 -23.03
C LEU A 220 -23.55 -5.41 -23.71
N LEU A 221 -23.58 -4.93 -24.96
CA LEU A 221 -24.80 -4.77 -25.75
C LEU A 221 -24.66 -5.38 -27.13
N ASN A 222 -25.80 -5.72 -27.73
CA ASN A 222 -25.87 -6.10 -29.13
C ASN A 222 -25.72 -4.87 -30.02
N ALA A 223 -24.94 -4.99 -31.10
CA ALA A 223 -24.66 -3.89 -32.02
C ALA A 223 -25.92 -3.36 -32.73
N SER A 224 -26.89 -4.22 -33.05
CA SER A 224 -28.08 -3.86 -33.83
C SER A 224 -29.26 -3.41 -32.98
N THR A 225 -29.50 -4.03 -31.81
CA THR A 225 -30.68 -3.77 -30.99
C THR A 225 -30.43 -2.81 -29.84
N LEU A 226 -29.16 -2.52 -29.53
CA LEU A 226 -28.73 -1.81 -28.31
C LEU A 226 -29.23 -2.44 -26.99
N GLY A 227 -29.77 -3.65 -27.04
CA GLY A 227 -30.18 -4.41 -25.86
C GLY A 227 -29.03 -5.25 -25.29
N PRO A 228 -29.16 -5.77 -24.05
CA PRO A 228 -28.17 -6.61 -23.40
C PRO A 228 -27.69 -7.76 -24.27
N SER A 229 -26.38 -7.97 -24.32
CA SER A 229 -25.76 -9.10 -25.03
C SER A 229 -26.17 -10.45 -24.44
N ALA A 230 -25.71 -11.57 -25.03
CA ALA A 230 -25.94 -12.88 -24.42
C ALA A 230 -25.09 -13.03 -23.15
N GLU A 231 -23.84 -12.58 -23.22
CA GLU A 231 -22.84 -12.59 -22.16
C GLU A 231 -23.34 -11.81 -20.94
N LEU A 232 -23.82 -10.57 -21.14
CA LEU A 232 -24.38 -9.76 -20.05
C LEU A 232 -25.63 -10.42 -19.44
N ARG A 233 -26.55 -10.93 -20.25
CA ARG A 233 -27.77 -11.60 -19.73
C ARG A 233 -27.46 -12.85 -18.91
N MET A 234 -26.41 -13.59 -19.27
CA MET A 234 -25.97 -14.74 -18.48
C MET A 234 -25.48 -14.29 -17.10
N ALA A 235 -24.59 -13.29 -17.05
CA ALA A 235 -24.08 -12.74 -15.79
C ALA A 235 -25.20 -12.16 -14.91
N GLU A 236 -26.16 -11.45 -15.52
CA GLU A 236 -27.36 -10.94 -14.87
C GLU A 236 -28.23 -12.05 -14.27
N THR A 237 -28.34 -13.18 -14.97
CA THR A 237 -29.07 -14.35 -14.50
C THR A 237 -28.33 -15.01 -13.33
N GLN A 238 -27.00 -15.16 -13.42
CA GLN A 238 -26.17 -15.70 -12.33
C GLN A 238 -26.31 -14.88 -11.06
N ILE A 239 -26.09 -13.56 -11.13
CA ILE A 239 -26.16 -12.71 -9.94
C ILE A 239 -27.57 -12.69 -9.33
N THR A 240 -28.62 -12.68 -10.17
CA THR A 240 -30.01 -12.74 -9.70
C THR A 240 -30.31 -14.05 -8.97
N ASN A 241 -29.84 -15.17 -9.51
CA ASN A 241 -29.99 -16.49 -8.89
C ASN A 241 -29.27 -16.54 -7.54
N TYR A 242 -28.03 -16.03 -7.46
CA TYR A 242 -27.28 -16.01 -6.20
C TYR A 242 -27.97 -15.17 -5.12
N LEU A 243 -28.50 -14.01 -5.49
CA LEU A 243 -29.27 -13.17 -4.57
C LEU A 243 -30.55 -13.88 -4.12
N SER A 244 -31.28 -14.51 -5.05
CA SER A 244 -32.49 -15.26 -4.72
C SER A 244 -32.19 -16.44 -3.78
N ASP A 245 -31.12 -17.19 -4.04
CA ASP A 245 -30.69 -18.31 -3.21
C ASP A 245 -30.32 -17.86 -1.80
N ILE A 246 -29.59 -16.75 -1.66
CA ILE A 246 -29.25 -16.16 -0.36
C ILE A 246 -30.51 -15.70 0.38
N GLN A 247 -31.43 -15.04 -0.32
CA GLN A 247 -32.69 -14.56 0.26
C GLN A 247 -33.57 -15.70 0.76
N ASN A 248 -33.74 -16.74 -0.06
CA ASN A 248 -34.54 -17.92 0.27
C ASN A 248 -33.90 -18.75 1.39
N GLY A 249 -32.56 -18.76 1.47
CA GLY A 249 -31.78 -19.51 2.46
C GLY A 249 -31.34 -18.71 3.69
N ILE A 250 -31.81 -17.47 3.87
CA ILE A 250 -31.16 -16.50 4.78
C ILE A 250 -31.00 -17.01 6.22
N LEU A 251 -32.01 -17.68 6.78
CA LEU A 251 -31.94 -18.21 8.15
C LEU A 251 -30.87 -19.29 8.30
N THR A 252 -30.70 -20.13 7.29
CA THR A 252 -29.67 -21.17 7.25
C THR A 252 -28.28 -20.56 7.21
N TYR A 253 -28.07 -19.59 6.31
CA TYR A 253 -26.77 -18.93 6.16
C TYR A 253 -26.40 -18.09 7.38
N ARG A 254 -27.37 -17.42 8.01
CA ARG A 254 -27.13 -16.70 9.27
C ARG A 254 -26.62 -17.58 10.39
N ASN A 255 -27.13 -18.81 10.47
CA ASN A 255 -26.77 -19.74 11.53
C ASN A 255 -25.45 -20.48 11.25
N SER A 256 -25.13 -20.72 9.97
CA SER A 256 -23.98 -21.55 9.56
C SER A 256 -22.77 -20.77 9.06
N PHE A 257 -22.94 -19.50 8.66
CA PHE A 257 -21.91 -18.67 8.06
C PHE A 257 -21.66 -17.38 8.85
N ASP A 258 -22.59 -16.41 8.81
CA ASP A 258 -22.41 -15.11 9.48
C ASP A 258 -23.76 -14.56 9.98
N ARG A 259 -23.84 -14.30 11.30
CA ARG A 259 -25.07 -13.85 11.96
C ARG A 259 -25.54 -12.46 11.52
N ASP A 260 -24.61 -11.65 10.99
CA ASP A 260 -24.89 -10.31 10.49
C ASP A 260 -25.51 -10.34 9.09
N LEU A 261 -25.47 -11.48 8.38
CA LEU A 261 -26.08 -11.60 7.06
C LEU A 261 -27.60 -11.38 7.16
N SER A 262 -28.17 -10.54 6.31
CA SER A 262 -29.61 -10.30 6.24
C SER A 262 -30.02 -10.05 4.78
N VAL A 263 -31.33 -10.08 4.50
CA VAL A 263 -31.80 -9.80 3.14
C VAL A 263 -31.52 -8.35 2.76
N GLU A 264 -31.62 -7.44 3.73
CA GLU A 264 -31.53 -6.00 3.55
C GLU A 264 -30.09 -5.51 3.34
N ASN A 265 -29.10 -6.30 3.75
CA ASN A 265 -27.69 -5.93 3.64
C ASN A 265 -26.92 -6.71 2.58
N VAL A 266 -27.58 -7.59 1.82
CA VAL A 266 -26.97 -8.31 0.70
C VAL A 266 -27.26 -7.58 -0.61
N SER A 267 -26.23 -7.38 -1.43
CA SER A 267 -26.31 -6.76 -2.75
C SER A 267 -25.47 -7.52 -3.77
N GLY A 268 -25.82 -7.38 -5.05
CA GLY A 268 -25.08 -8.00 -6.15
C GLY A 268 -24.20 -7.00 -6.89
N GLN A 269 -23.09 -7.50 -7.43
CA GLN A 269 -22.19 -6.77 -8.31
C GLN A 269 -21.67 -7.68 -9.41
N VAL A 270 -21.84 -7.25 -10.66
CA VAL A 270 -21.25 -7.90 -11.84
C VAL A 270 -20.13 -7.01 -12.35
N ILE A 271 -18.95 -7.58 -12.61
CA ILE A 271 -17.84 -6.89 -13.27
C ILE A 271 -17.59 -7.54 -14.63
N ILE A 272 -17.93 -6.84 -15.72
CA ILE A 272 -17.97 -7.41 -17.07
C ILE A 272 -17.54 -6.37 -18.11
N GLY A 273 -16.82 -6.83 -19.14
CA GLY A 273 -16.55 -6.04 -20.34
C GLY A 273 -15.83 -4.71 -20.09
N ARG A 274 -15.83 -3.85 -21.11
CA ARG A 274 -15.19 -2.52 -21.07
C ARG A 274 -16.08 -1.47 -21.72
N SER A 275 -16.37 -0.40 -21.01
CA SER A 275 -17.20 0.71 -21.50
C SER A 275 -16.50 1.50 -22.63
N SER A 276 -15.16 1.53 -22.64
CA SER A 276 -14.34 2.11 -23.72
C SER A 276 -14.55 1.49 -25.10
N ARG A 277 -15.20 0.33 -25.19
CA ARG A 277 -15.56 -0.33 -26.46
C ARG A 277 -16.96 0.01 -26.96
N LEU A 278 -17.72 0.78 -26.19
CA LEU A 278 -19.07 1.21 -26.56
C LEU A 278 -19.01 2.51 -27.36
N SER A 279 -19.82 2.58 -28.41
CA SER A 279 -20.18 3.87 -29.03
C SER A 279 -20.99 4.74 -28.05
N ALA A 280 -21.14 6.03 -28.34
CA ALA A 280 -21.91 6.94 -27.48
C ALA A 280 -23.37 6.48 -27.27
N ASP A 281 -24.03 6.00 -28.33
CA ASP A 281 -25.40 5.48 -28.25
C ASP A 281 -25.48 4.19 -27.43
N GLN A 282 -24.51 3.29 -27.61
CA GLN A 282 -24.41 2.08 -26.80
C GLN A 282 -24.15 2.42 -25.33
N LYS A 283 -23.28 3.38 -25.03
CA LYS A 283 -23.01 3.80 -23.65
C LYS A 283 -24.28 4.34 -23.00
N LYS A 284 -25.02 5.22 -23.69
CA LYS A 284 -26.31 5.73 -23.19
C LYS A 284 -27.34 4.61 -22.96
N ALA A 285 -27.40 3.63 -23.86
CA ALA A 285 -28.29 2.49 -23.71
C ALA A 285 -27.88 1.58 -22.54
N PHE A 286 -26.58 1.35 -22.35
CA PHE A 286 -26.01 0.58 -21.24
C PHE A 286 -26.28 1.26 -19.90
N ASP A 287 -25.98 2.55 -19.78
CA ASP A 287 -26.25 3.34 -18.57
C ASP A 287 -27.74 3.31 -18.21
N LYS A 288 -28.61 3.46 -19.21
CA LYS A 288 -30.07 3.35 -19.02
C LYS A 288 -30.45 1.95 -18.52
N HIS A 289 -29.94 0.89 -19.15
CA HIS A 289 -30.22 -0.49 -18.75
C HIS A 289 -29.78 -0.75 -17.31
N VAL A 290 -28.51 -0.48 -16.98
CA VAL A 290 -27.94 -0.71 -15.64
C VAL A 290 -28.69 0.08 -14.56
N SER A 291 -29.17 1.29 -14.86
CA SER A 291 -29.95 2.10 -13.90
C SER A 291 -31.29 1.47 -13.47
N THR A 292 -31.78 0.47 -14.20
CA THR A 292 -33.04 -0.23 -13.87
C THR A 292 -32.86 -1.48 -13.02
N LEU A 293 -31.61 -1.90 -12.79
CA LEU A 293 -31.28 -3.13 -12.07
C LEU A 293 -31.24 -2.89 -10.56
N ASN A 294 -31.55 -3.94 -9.79
CA ASN A 294 -31.46 -3.95 -8.32
C ASN A 294 -30.09 -4.44 -7.81
N TYR A 295 -29.13 -4.63 -8.71
CA TYR A 295 -27.72 -4.92 -8.45
C TYR A 295 -26.85 -4.01 -9.31
N SER A 296 -25.56 -3.92 -8.98
CA SER A 296 -24.62 -3.12 -9.76
C SER A 296 -24.01 -3.92 -10.90
N VAL A 297 -23.85 -3.28 -12.06
CA VAL A 297 -23.02 -3.78 -13.16
C VAL A 297 -21.97 -2.73 -13.42
N ILE A 298 -20.70 -3.12 -13.44
CA ILE A 298 -19.55 -2.23 -13.57
C ILE A 298 -18.63 -2.82 -14.63
N THR A 299 -18.06 -1.96 -15.47
CA THR A 299 -17.04 -2.38 -16.42
C THR A 299 -15.62 -2.32 -15.83
N TYR A 300 -14.69 -3.10 -16.35
CA TYR A 300 -13.32 -3.14 -15.81
C TYR A 300 -12.63 -1.75 -15.83
N ASP A 301 -12.89 -0.94 -16.86
CA ASP A 301 -12.36 0.42 -16.95
C ASP A 301 -13.10 1.43 -16.05
N GLU A 302 -14.39 1.24 -15.79
CA GLU A 302 -15.10 1.99 -14.73
C GLU A 302 -14.56 1.65 -13.34
N LEU A 303 -14.20 0.39 -13.08
CA LEU A 303 -13.59 -0.01 -11.82
C LEU A 303 -12.26 0.72 -11.61
N LEU A 304 -11.42 0.78 -12.64
CA LEU A 304 -10.18 1.57 -12.63
C LEU A 304 -10.47 3.05 -12.36
N GLN A 305 -11.44 3.65 -13.05
CA GLN A 305 -11.79 5.06 -12.87
C GLN A 305 -12.32 5.37 -11.47
N ARG A 306 -13.17 4.51 -10.90
CA ARG A 306 -13.68 4.68 -9.52
C ARG A 306 -12.55 4.66 -8.50
N ASN A 307 -11.59 3.75 -8.65
CA ASN A 307 -10.45 3.69 -7.75
C ASN A 307 -9.47 4.85 -7.94
N ARG A 308 -9.30 5.35 -9.17
CA ARG A 308 -8.56 6.60 -9.41
C ARG A 308 -9.21 7.78 -8.71
N ALA A 309 -10.51 7.95 -8.88
CA ALA A 309 -11.26 9.01 -8.20
C ALA A 309 -11.19 8.86 -6.67
N PHE A 310 -11.24 7.62 -6.15
CA PHE A 310 -11.02 7.35 -4.73
C PHE A 310 -9.62 7.78 -4.27
N LEU A 311 -8.57 7.41 -5.01
CA LEU A 311 -7.19 7.83 -4.72
C LEU A 311 -7.01 9.34 -4.80
N ASP A 312 -7.58 10.00 -5.81
CA ASP A 312 -7.54 11.45 -5.97
C ASP A 312 -8.23 12.15 -4.79
N ASN A 313 -9.38 11.64 -4.34
CA ASN A 313 -10.09 12.16 -3.17
C ASN A 313 -9.29 12.00 -1.88
N LEU A 314 -8.50 10.93 -1.75
CA LEU A 314 -7.53 10.80 -0.65
C LEU A 314 -6.40 11.83 -0.82
N GLY A 315 -5.83 11.98 -2.02
CA GLY A 315 -4.74 12.90 -2.29
C GLY A 315 -5.09 14.40 -2.12
N ILE A 316 -6.31 14.80 -2.47
CA ILE A 316 -6.82 16.16 -2.24
C ILE A 316 -6.91 16.47 -0.75
N ARG A 317 -7.26 15.49 0.09
CA ARG A 317 -7.40 15.66 1.55
C ARG A 317 -6.09 15.60 2.32
N TYR A 318 -5.07 14.89 1.80
CA TYR A 318 -3.80 14.67 2.51
C TYR A 318 -2.58 15.38 1.89
N GLY A 319 -2.79 16.25 0.90
CA GLY A 319 -1.74 17.03 0.24
C GLY A 319 -1.19 16.31 -0.99
N GLY A 320 -1.27 16.98 -2.14
CA GLY A 320 -1.10 16.39 -3.47
C GLY A 320 0.07 15.42 -3.61
N PHE A 321 -0.25 14.15 -3.80
CA PHE A 321 0.68 13.11 -4.24
C PHE A 321 0.98 13.33 -5.72
N ARG A 322 1.86 14.27 -6.04
CA ARG A 322 2.47 14.28 -7.36
C ARG A 322 3.50 13.16 -7.40
N ALA A 323 3.10 12.01 -7.94
CA ALA A 323 4.05 11.07 -8.51
C ALA A 323 4.91 11.84 -9.52
N LYS A 324 6.24 11.76 -9.37
CA LYS A 324 7.20 12.32 -10.32
C LYS A 324 7.33 11.39 -11.52
#